data_AF-B0DSR6-F1
#
_entry.id   AF-B0DSR6-F1
#
_cell.length_a   1.000
_cell.length_b   1.000
_cell.length_c   1.000
_cell.angle_alpha   90.00
_cell.angle_beta   90.00
_cell.angle_gamma   90.00
#
_symmetry.space_group_name_H-M   'P 1'
#
loop_
_entity.id
_entity.type
_entity.pdbx_description
1 polymer ?
#
loop_
_entity_poly.entity_id
_entity_poly.type
_entity_poly.pdbx_seq_one_letter_code
_entity_poly.pdbx_strand_id
1 'polypeptide(L)'
;MSLRYFTRKTVLTATTTNPWQTNFNHLLPIPKLWLKRSSIRDPKIKSVRPKDRIKYWNIIPGDQIRLRGDKSKNIHEVLSINRMSSRVFVKGAAQANTDADKPPPTKNYHYAKCQLLVGNYEFPTGDGVLEPKVLPVFAQRVGTSHPTWDRLRKRYVWQRFAVSTVPVIPYAESKRIEIPWPKPEKRSLPEPANYDTTREEVVKVTYKLPTFQQSLRAPIPRPATEDEFLATLYNPHLTALNDSEPVEVYLAQELSNPHSRAKKLMRWKIRQANDKALLDEIMADELKHLNGRSPRDAKAEAAFRWRELLKAKKDDERKRRWKDMAQESTMKRKAMRKEKKEARLQRRLTELVLSDSSNQVIPEIIN
;
A
#
# COMPACT_ATOMS: atom_id res chain seq x y z
N MET A 1 -7.28 -4.33 1.42
CA MET A 1 -8.23 -5.44 1.17
C MET A 1 -9.05 -5.60 2.43
N SER A 2 -10.37 -5.39 2.42
CA SER A 2 -11.17 -5.78 3.58
C SER A 2 -11.04 -7.29 3.72
N LEU A 3 -10.59 -7.75 4.89
CA LEU A 3 -10.58 -9.16 5.24
C LEU A 3 -12.06 -9.57 5.28
N ARG A 4 -12.61 -10.01 4.15
CA ARG A 4 -13.93 -10.65 4.14
C ARG A 4 -13.81 -11.84 5.07
N TYR A 5 -14.38 -11.70 6.26
CA TYR A 5 -14.35 -12.72 7.29
C TYR A 5 -14.85 -14.03 6.70
N PHE A 6 -14.12 -15.10 6.96
CA PHE A 6 -14.53 -16.45 6.58
C PHE A 6 -15.76 -16.81 7.41
N THR A 7 -16.91 -17.05 6.78
CA THR A 7 -18.20 -17.31 7.46
C THR A 7 -18.76 -18.69 7.10
N ARG A 8 -19.63 -19.25 7.94
CA ARG A 8 -20.31 -20.54 7.65
C ARG A 8 -21.04 -20.52 6.31
N LYS A 9 -21.68 -19.41 5.95
CA LYS A 9 -22.37 -19.24 4.65
C LYS A 9 -21.38 -19.36 3.49
N THR A 10 -20.21 -18.74 3.57
CA THR A 10 -19.17 -18.85 2.53
C THR A 10 -18.66 -20.28 2.34
N VAL A 11 -18.66 -21.10 3.40
CA VAL A 11 -18.29 -22.52 3.33
C VAL A 11 -19.38 -23.36 2.65
N LEU A 12 -20.65 -23.07 2.92
CA LEU A 12 -21.77 -23.72 2.26
C LEU A 12 -21.83 -23.38 0.76
N THR A 13 -21.60 -22.11 0.41
CA THR A 13 -21.54 -21.64 -0.98
C THR A 13 -20.11 -21.67 -1.54
N ALA A 14 -19.28 -22.62 -1.08
CA ALA A 14 -17.88 -22.73 -1.50
C ALA A 14 -17.71 -23.23 -2.95
N THR A 15 -18.78 -23.71 -3.57
CA THR A 15 -18.79 -24.03 -5.00
C THR A 15 -18.82 -22.73 -5.79
N THR A 16 -17.82 -22.52 -6.64
CA THR A 16 -17.65 -21.29 -7.42
C THR A 16 -17.60 -21.58 -8.91
N THR A 17 -18.32 -20.78 -9.68
CA THR A 17 -18.20 -20.68 -11.15
C THR A 17 -17.12 -19.70 -11.58
N ASN A 18 -16.63 -18.86 -10.66
CA ASN A 18 -15.56 -17.92 -10.96
C ASN A 18 -14.24 -18.67 -11.22
N PRO A 19 -13.66 -18.53 -12.42
CA PRO A 19 -12.44 -19.22 -12.76
C PRO A 19 -11.23 -18.72 -11.95
N TRP A 20 -11.16 -17.43 -11.67
CA TRP A 20 -9.95 -16.84 -11.10
C TRP A 20 -9.89 -16.93 -9.58
N GLN A 21 -8.65 -16.96 -9.08
CA GLN A 21 -8.35 -16.98 -7.66
C GLN A 21 -7.94 -15.60 -7.16
N THR A 22 -8.80 -15.00 -6.33
CA THR A 22 -8.57 -13.68 -5.73
C THR A 22 -8.03 -13.77 -4.30
N ASN A 23 -8.37 -14.84 -3.57
CA ASN A 23 -7.93 -15.07 -2.20
C ASN A 23 -7.65 -16.56 -1.93
N PHE A 24 -7.07 -16.85 -0.76
CA PHE A 24 -6.76 -18.19 -0.28
C PHE A 24 -7.56 -18.55 0.98
N ASN A 25 -8.74 -17.96 1.17
CA ASN A 25 -9.56 -18.20 2.37
C ASN A 25 -9.96 -19.68 2.50
N HIS A 26 -10.03 -20.41 1.39
CA HIS A 26 -10.29 -21.84 1.40
C HIS A 26 -9.16 -22.67 2.00
N LEU A 27 -7.98 -22.11 2.28
CA LEU A 27 -6.90 -22.79 3.00
C LEU A 27 -6.96 -22.57 4.52
N LEU A 28 -7.84 -21.69 4.99
CA LEU A 28 -8.00 -21.46 6.43
C LEU A 28 -8.74 -22.63 7.08
N PRO A 29 -8.41 -22.97 8.34
CA PRO A 29 -9.15 -23.98 9.08
C PRO A 29 -10.60 -23.55 9.27
N ILE A 30 -11.52 -24.51 9.15
CA ILE A 30 -12.94 -24.29 9.47
C ILE A 30 -13.13 -24.57 10.97
N PRO A 31 -13.83 -23.71 11.72
CA PRO A 31 -14.26 -24.01 13.08
C PRO A 31 -15.00 -25.36 13.15
N LYS A 32 -14.59 -26.24 14.07
CA LYS A 32 -15.16 -27.61 14.19
C LYS A 32 -16.68 -27.58 14.42
N LEU A 33 -17.20 -26.56 15.09
CA LEU A 33 -18.63 -26.37 15.33
C LEU A 33 -19.44 -26.28 14.04
N TRP A 34 -18.90 -25.72 12.96
CA TRP A 34 -19.61 -25.61 11.68
C TRP A 34 -19.70 -26.94 10.93
N LEU A 35 -18.77 -27.86 11.19
CA LEU A 35 -18.77 -29.20 10.59
C LEU A 35 -19.81 -30.12 11.23
N LYS A 36 -20.22 -29.82 12.46
CA LYS A 36 -21.32 -30.50 13.15
C LYS A 36 -22.65 -29.97 12.60
N ARG A 37 -23.57 -30.88 12.29
CA ARG A 37 -24.95 -30.52 11.96
C ARG A 37 -25.71 -30.23 13.27
N SER A 38 -26.45 -29.13 13.31
CA SER A 38 -27.38 -28.81 14.40
C SER A 38 -28.71 -29.55 14.21
N SER A 39 -29.20 -29.64 12.96
CA SER A 39 -30.42 -30.34 12.59
C SER A 39 -30.18 -31.32 11.42
N ILE A 40 -31.05 -32.32 11.28
CA ILE A 40 -31.06 -33.27 10.15
C ILE A 40 -31.25 -32.54 8.81
N ARG A 41 -32.05 -31.45 8.81
CA ARG A 41 -32.31 -30.62 7.63
C ARG A 41 -31.09 -29.78 7.22
N ASP A 42 -30.09 -29.63 8.10
CA ASP A 42 -28.93 -28.81 7.79
C ASP A 42 -28.00 -29.46 6.75
N PRO A 43 -27.51 -28.69 5.77
CA PRO A 43 -26.56 -29.19 4.79
C PRO A 43 -25.26 -29.66 5.45
N LYS A 44 -24.77 -30.85 5.08
CA LYS A 44 -23.47 -31.35 5.56
C LYS A 44 -22.37 -30.60 4.84
N ILE A 45 -21.57 -29.85 5.59
CA ILE A 45 -20.36 -29.25 5.04
C ILE A 45 -19.36 -30.37 4.75
N LYS A 46 -19.12 -30.64 3.46
CA LYS A 46 -18.05 -31.53 3.00
C LYS A 46 -16.79 -30.69 2.84
N SER A 47 -15.80 -30.92 3.70
CA SER A 47 -14.50 -30.25 3.63
C SER A 47 -13.38 -31.25 3.76
N VAL A 48 -12.33 -31.05 2.97
CA VAL A 48 -11.04 -31.72 3.12
C VAL A 48 -10.22 -30.98 4.20
N ARG A 49 -9.24 -31.65 4.82
CA ARG A 49 -8.32 -31.01 5.78
C ARG A 49 -7.54 -29.89 5.08
N PRO A 50 -7.27 -28.75 5.74
CA PRO A 50 -6.59 -27.62 5.10
C PRO A 50 -5.28 -27.96 4.36
N LYS A 51 -4.48 -28.88 4.92
CA LYS A 51 -3.21 -29.35 4.32
C LYS A 51 -3.41 -30.09 2.98
N ASP A 52 -4.53 -30.78 2.81
CA ASP A 52 -4.82 -31.57 1.61
C ASP A 52 -5.68 -30.79 0.59
N ARG A 53 -6.02 -29.53 0.89
CA ARG A 53 -6.72 -28.64 -0.04
C ARG A 53 -5.76 -28.10 -1.07
N ILE A 54 -6.22 -28.04 -2.31
CA ILE A 54 -5.42 -27.55 -3.43
C ILE A 54 -5.25 -26.03 -3.31
N LYS A 55 -4.00 -25.58 -3.20
CA LYS A 55 -3.65 -24.16 -3.12
C LYS A 55 -3.87 -23.45 -4.46
N TYR A 56 -3.27 -23.98 -5.52
CA TYR A 56 -3.35 -23.45 -6.88
C TYR A 56 -4.12 -24.43 -7.77
N TRP A 57 -5.29 -24.01 -8.23
CA TRP A 57 -6.18 -24.85 -9.02
C TRP A 57 -5.83 -24.75 -10.50
N ASN A 58 -5.39 -25.87 -11.11
CA ASN A 58 -5.13 -25.89 -12.55
C ASN A 58 -6.36 -26.23 -13.38
N ILE A 59 -7.41 -26.78 -12.77
CA ILE A 59 -8.69 -27.06 -13.43
C ILE A 59 -9.68 -26.00 -13.01
N ILE A 60 -10.32 -25.39 -13.99
CA ILE A 60 -11.14 -24.20 -13.85
C ILE A 60 -12.48 -24.41 -14.58
N PRO A 61 -13.58 -23.76 -14.15
CA PRO A 61 -14.83 -23.73 -14.90
C PRO A 61 -14.64 -23.34 -16.38
N GLY A 62 -15.24 -24.10 -17.29
CA GLY A 62 -15.07 -23.99 -18.74
C GLY A 62 -13.96 -24.88 -19.33
N ASP A 63 -13.13 -25.52 -18.50
CA ASP A 63 -12.15 -26.49 -19.00
C ASP A 63 -12.82 -27.79 -19.47
N GLN A 64 -12.20 -28.43 -20.45
CA GLN A 64 -12.53 -29.78 -20.87
C GLN A 64 -11.58 -30.78 -20.18
N ILE A 65 -12.16 -31.82 -19.58
CA ILE A 65 -11.43 -32.84 -18.84
C ILE A 65 -11.87 -34.24 -19.25
N ARG A 66 -10.98 -35.21 -19.05
CA ARG A 66 -11.31 -36.64 -19.04
C ARG A 66 -11.08 -37.21 -17.64
N LEU A 67 -11.79 -38.27 -17.31
CA LEU A 67 -11.58 -39.00 -16.07
C LEU A 67 -10.53 -40.10 -16.25
N ARG A 68 -9.58 -40.17 -15.32
CA ARG A 68 -8.54 -41.19 -15.26
C ARG A 68 -9.17 -42.52 -14.82
N GLY A 69 -9.01 -43.55 -15.63
CA GLY A 69 -9.55 -44.89 -15.37
C GLY A 69 -11.01 -45.08 -15.75
N ASP A 70 -11.63 -44.09 -16.41
CA ASP A 70 -12.98 -44.25 -16.95
C ASP A 70 -12.95 -44.97 -18.31
N LYS A 71 -13.81 -45.97 -18.49
CA LYS A 71 -13.86 -46.80 -19.70
C LYS A 71 -14.48 -46.05 -20.87
N SER A 72 -15.42 -45.14 -20.59
CA SER A 72 -16.16 -44.41 -21.62
C SER A 72 -15.29 -43.39 -22.36
N LYS A 73 -14.15 -42.98 -21.77
CA LYS A 73 -13.24 -41.94 -22.31
C LYS A 73 -13.96 -40.64 -22.73
N ASN A 74 -15.13 -40.35 -22.14
CA ASN A 74 -15.92 -39.17 -22.46
C ASN A 74 -15.21 -37.90 -22.02
N ILE A 75 -15.29 -36.87 -22.86
CA ILE A 75 -14.83 -35.52 -22.54
C ILE A 75 -15.95 -34.79 -21.82
N HIS A 76 -15.56 -34.12 -20.75
CA HIS A 76 -16.45 -33.52 -19.77
C HIS A 76 -16.10 -32.05 -19.61
N GLU A 77 -17.10 -31.18 -19.73
CA GLU A 77 -16.92 -29.75 -19.46
C GLU A 77 -17.09 -29.45 -17.97
N VAL A 78 -16.17 -28.68 -17.40
CA VAL A 78 -16.22 -28.28 -15.99
C VAL A 78 -17.22 -27.14 -15.81
N LEU A 79 -18.29 -27.39 -15.06
CA LEU A 79 -19.30 -26.38 -14.74
C LEU A 79 -18.87 -25.49 -13.56
N SER A 80 -18.42 -26.11 -12.47
CA SER A 80 -18.02 -25.39 -11.27
C SER A 80 -17.02 -26.18 -10.45
N ILE A 81 -16.30 -25.49 -9.55
CA ILE A 81 -15.31 -26.12 -8.67
C ILE A 81 -15.63 -25.82 -7.22
N ASN A 82 -15.40 -26.78 -6.34
CA ASN A 82 -15.48 -26.58 -4.90
C ASN A 82 -14.09 -26.69 -4.29
N ARG A 83 -13.54 -25.53 -3.94
CA ARG A 83 -12.17 -25.40 -3.42
C ARG A 83 -11.99 -26.00 -2.02
N MET A 84 -13.07 -26.13 -1.24
CA MET A 84 -13.05 -26.68 0.12
C MET A 84 -13.01 -28.21 0.17
N SER A 85 -13.68 -28.85 -0.79
CA SER A 85 -13.79 -30.31 -0.88
C SER A 85 -12.88 -30.94 -1.94
N SER A 86 -12.10 -30.13 -2.66
CA SER A 86 -11.25 -30.57 -3.78
C SER A 86 -12.04 -31.33 -4.87
N ARG A 87 -13.27 -30.89 -5.13
CA ARG A 87 -14.17 -31.49 -6.12
C ARG A 87 -14.42 -30.60 -7.32
N VAL A 88 -14.54 -31.24 -8.47
CA VAL A 88 -14.87 -30.63 -9.77
C VAL A 88 -16.27 -31.11 -10.14
N PHE A 89 -17.17 -30.17 -10.42
CA PHE A 89 -18.51 -30.44 -10.91
C PHE A 89 -18.50 -30.31 -12.42
N VAL A 90 -18.99 -31.35 -13.08
CA VAL A 90 -19.01 -31.47 -14.52
C VAL A 90 -20.44 -31.25 -15.01
N LYS A 91 -20.56 -30.59 -16.17
CA LYS A 91 -21.84 -30.46 -16.88
C LYS A 91 -22.35 -31.87 -17.20
N GLY A 92 -23.52 -32.22 -16.67
CA GLY A 92 -24.12 -33.52 -16.97
C GLY A 92 -24.25 -33.67 -18.48
N ALA A 93 -23.83 -34.81 -19.03
CA ALA A 93 -24.26 -35.18 -20.37
C ALA A 93 -25.79 -35.19 -20.34
N ALA A 94 -26.44 -34.43 -21.21
CA ALA A 94 -27.89 -34.44 -21.34
C ALA A 94 -28.30 -35.89 -21.59
N GLN A 95 -28.81 -36.56 -20.57
CA GLN A 95 -29.41 -37.87 -20.77
C GLN A 95 -30.74 -37.58 -21.44
N ALA A 96 -30.94 -38.12 -22.64
CA ALA A 96 -32.12 -37.89 -23.47
C ALA A 96 -33.46 -38.32 -22.83
N ASN A 97 -33.43 -38.93 -21.63
CA ASN A 97 -34.58 -39.59 -21.00
C ASN A 97 -34.92 -39.07 -19.59
N THR A 98 -34.40 -37.93 -19.15
CA THR A 98 -34.86 -37.29 -17.91
C THR A 98 -35.85 -36.17 -18.20
N ASP A 99 -36.97 -36.13 -17.47
CA ASP A 99 -38.03 -35.11 -17.52
C ASP A 99 -37.49 -33.73 -17.93
N ALA A 100 -38.03 -33.15 -19.01
CA ALA A 100 -37.56 -31.90 -19.62
C ALA A 100 -37.48 -30.72 -18.63
N ASP A 101 -38.21 -30.79 -17.51
CA ASP A 101 -38.28 -29.75 -16.48
C ASP A 101 -37.18 -29.82 -15.42
N LYS A 102 -36.40 -30.92 -15.33
CA LYS A 102 -35.35 -31.06 -14.32
C LYS A 102 -33.97 -30.88 -14.95
N PRO A 103 -33.13 -29.94 -14.47
CA PRO A 103 -31.78 -29.79 -14.97
C PRO A 103 -30.99 -31.09 -14.74
N PRO A 104 -30.15 -31.51 -15.70
CA PRO A 104 -29.43 -32.77 -15.62
C PRO A 104 -28.58 -32.80 -14.34
N PRO A 105 -28.58 -33.92 -13.59
CA PRO A 105 -27.88 -34.00 -12.32
C PRO A 105 -26.38 -33.77 -12.53
N THR A 106 -25.82 -32.79 -11.84
CA THR A 106 -24.39 -32.47 -11.92
C THR A 106 -23.57 -33.59 -11.26
N LYS A 107 -22.72 -34.24 -12.05
CA LYS A 107 -21.77 -35.23 -11.53
C LYS A 107 -20.58 -34.50 -10.92
N ASN A 108 -20.09 -35.00 -9.78
CA ASN A 108 -18.89 -34.46 -9.15
C ASN A 108 -17.81 -35.53 -9.06
N TYR A 109 -16.57 -35.10 -9.34
CA TYR A 109 -15.38 -35.94 -9.30
C TYR A 109 -14.31 -35.30 -8.43
N HIS A 110 -13.45 -36.13 -7.85
CA HIS A 110 -12.29 -35.63 -7.13
C HIS A 110 -11.24 -35.11 -8.11
N TYR A 111 -10.63 -33.96 -7.82
CA TYR A 111 -9.65 -33.30 -8.69
C TYR A 111 -8.56 -34.24 -9.21
N ALA A 112 -8.02 -35.12 -8.36
CA ALA A 112 -6.96 -36.06 -8.72
C ALA A 112 -7.34 -37.07 -9.83
N LYS A 113 -8.63 -37.28 -10.09
CA LYS A 113 -9.11 -38.16 -11.17
C LYS A 113 -9.26 -37.42 -12.50
N CYS A 114 -9.12 -36.10 -12.54
CA CYS A 114 -9.35 -35.30 -13.74
C CYS A 114 -8.03 -35.10 -14.51
N GLN A 115 -8.06 -35.31 -15.83
CA GLN A 115 -6.98 -35.01 -16.76
C GLN A 115 -7.45 -33.88 -17.68
N LEU A 116 -6.66 -32.81 -17.82
CA LEU A 116 -7.00 -31.68 -18.69
C LEU A 116 -6.82 -32.04 -20.15
N LEU A 117 -7.74 -31.59 -21.00
CA LEU A 117 -7.54 -31.61 -22.45
C LEU A 117 -6.51 -30.53 -22.83
N VAL A 118 -5.50 -30.93 -23.59
CA VAL A 118 -4.49 -30.02 -24.16
C VAL A 118 -5.00 -29.47 -25.48
N GLY A 119 -5.49 -30.37 -26.34
CA GLY A 119 -6.00 -30.04 -27.67
C GLY A 119 -6.15 -31.30 -28.52
N ASN A 120 -6.57 -31.10 -29.76
CA ASN A 120 -6.63 -32.17 -30.75
C ASN A 120 -5.34 -32.13 -31.57
N TYR A 121 -4.63 -33.25 -31.64
CA TYR A 121 -3.38 -33.37 -32.37
C TYR A 121 -3.46 -34.50 -33.38
N GLU A 122 -2.74 -34.35 -34.48
CA GLU A 122 -2.59 -35.35 -35.52
C GLU A 122 -1.52 -36.36 -35.14
N PHE A 123 -1.86 -37.64 -35.21
CA PHE A 123 -0.95 -38.75 -35.00
C PHE A 123 -0.77 -39.55 -36.29
N PRO A 124 0.45 -39.99 -36.61
CA PRO A 124 0.66 -40.91 -37.71
C PRO A 124 -0.02 -42.24 -37.40
N THR A 125 -0.84 -42.73 -38.32
CA THR A 125 -1.52 -44.01 -38.20
C THR A 125 -0.52 -45.11 -38.55
N GLY A 126 -0.23 -46.02 -37.60
CA GLY A 126 0.45 -47.27 -37.91
C GLY A 126 -0.50 -48.18 -38.68
N ASP A 127 0.02 -48.84 -39.71
CA ASP A 127 -0.67 -49.76 -40.65
C ASP A 127 -1.29 -49.09 -41.90
N GLY A 128 -0.43 -48.73 -42.86
CA GLY A 128 -0.77 -48.61 -44.29
C GLY A 128 -1.73 -47.49 -44.74
N VAL A 129 -2.34 -46.76 -43.81
CA VAL A 129 -3.24 -45.63 -44.11
C VAL A 129 -2.48 -44.31 -43.91
N LEU A 130 -2.28 -43.57 -45.00
CA LEU A 130 -1.52 -42.30 -45.05
C LEU A 130 -2.23 -41.12 -44.37
N GLU A 131 -3.47 -41.27 -43.91
CA GLU A 131 -4.22 -40.17 -43.32
C GLU A 131 -3.89 -39.99 -41.82
N PRO A 132 -3.51 -38.78 -41.39
CA PRO A 132 -3.25 -38.49 -39.99
C PRO A 132 -4.55 -38.55 -39.18
N LYS A 133 -4.54 -39.32 -38.09
CA LYS A 133 -5.70 -39.42 -37.19
C LYS A 133 -5.66 -38.31 -36.14
N VAL A 134 -6.68 -37.46 -36.14
CA VAL A 134 -6.85 -36.43 -35.10
C VAL A 134 -7.35 -37.08 -33.82
N LEU A 135 -6.52 -37.06 -32.77
CA LEU A 135 -6.86 -37.58 -31.44
C LEU A 135 -6.84 -36.48 -30.37
N PRO A 136 -7.79 -36.50 -29.42
CA PRO A 136 -7.75 -35.61 -28.28
C PRO A 136 -6.60 -36.01 -27.34
N VAL A 137 -5.72 -35.07 -27.06
CA VAL A 137 -4.56 -35.26 -26.19
C VAL A 137 -4.84 -34.70 -24.81
N PHE A 138 -4.55 -35.50 -23.79
CA PHE A 138 -4.76 -35.13 -22.39
C PHE A 138 -3.42 -34.95 -21.67
N ALA A 139 -3.40 -34.04 -20.70
CA ALA A 139 -2.25 -33.83 -19.83
C ALA A 139 -2.20 -34.96 -18.78
N GLN A 140 -1.12 -35.74 -18.81
CA GLN A 140 -0.82 -36.72 -17.77
C GLN A 140 -0.22 -36.03 -16.54
N ARG A 141 0.67 -35.05 -16.76
CA ARG A 141 1.24 -34.19 -15.72
C ARG A 141 1.16 -32.73 -16.13
N VAL A 142 0.63 -31.89 -15.25
CA VAL A 142 0.49 -30.45 -15.47
C VAL A 142 1.55 -29.74 -14.63
N GLY A 143 2.40 -28.96 -15.28
CA GLY A 143 3.32 -28.02 -14.65
C GLY A 143 2.73 -26.61 -14.62
N THR A 144 3.29 -25.76 -13.77
CA THR A 144 2.86 -24.37 -13.59
C THR A 144 4.05 -23.44 -13.50
N SER A 145 3.92 -22.21 -13.99
CA SER A 145 4.85 -21.13 -13.67
C SER A 145 4.66 -20.63 -12.24
N HIS A 146 5.57 -19.78 -11.75
CA HIS A 146 5.46 -19.20 -10.42
C HIS A 146 4.21 -18.29 -10.34
N PRO A 147 3.28 -18.52 -9.39
CA PRO A 147 2.13 -17.65 -9.20
C PRO A 147 2.54 -16.24 -8.78
N THR A 148 2.02 -15.24 -9.49
CA THR A 148 2.24 -13.82 -9.21
C THR A 148 0.91 -13.12 -8.95
N TRP A 149 0.92 -12.07 -8.13
CA TRP A 149 -0.27 -11.26 -7.86
C TRP A 149 -0.36 -10.12 -8.88
N ASP A 150 -1.39 -10.16 -9.73
CA ASP A 150 -1.68 -9.08 -10.67
C ASP A 150 -2.51 -7.99 -9.95
N ARG A 151 -1.89 -6.82 -9.74
CA ARG A 151 -2.52 -5.69 -9.04
C ARG A 151 -3.68 -5.09 -9.83
N LEU A 152 -3.59 -5.04 -11.17
CA LEU A 152 -4.62 -4.44 -12.03
C LEU A 152 -5.87 -5.33 -12.04
N ARG A 153 -5.67 -6.64 -12.19
CA ARG A 153 -6.76 -7.63 -12.26
C ARG A 153 -7.19 -8.17 -10.90
N LYS A 154 -6.50 -7.77 -9.81
CA LYS A 154 -6.73 -8.18 -8.41
C LYS A 154 -6.88 -9.70 -8.25
N ARG A 155 -6.00 -10.46 -8.91
CA ARG A 155 -6.05 -11.93 -8.93
C ARG A 155 -4.65 -12.52 -9.01
N TYR A 156 -4.52 -13.77 -8.57
CA TYR A 156 -3.32 -14.55 -8.80
C TYR A 156 -3.30 -15.10 -10.23
N VAL A 157 -2.16 -14.97 -10.90
CA VAL A 157 -1.96 -15.42 -12.28
C VAL A 157 -0.73 -16.33 -12.33
N TRP A 158 -0.90 -17.46 -13.01
CA TRP A 158 0.18 -18.35 -13.43
C TRP A 158 -0.20 -18.98 -14.77
N GLN A 159 0.80 -19.48 -15.48
CA GLN A 159 0.62 -20.26 -16.70
C GLN A 159 0.66 -21.74 -16.34
N ARG A 160 -0.11 -22.55 -17.06
CA ARG A 160 -0.13 -24.01 -16.93
C ARG A 160 0.34 -24.61 -18.25
N PHE A 161 1.14 -25.67 -18.16
CA PHE A 161 1.67 -26.38 -19.30
C PHE A 161 1.62 -27.90 -19.07
N ALA A 162 1.38 -28.67 -20.11
CA ALA A 162 1.54 -30.12 -20.08
C ALA A 162 3.05 -30.44 -20.08
N VAL A 163 3.49 -31.17 -19.06
CA VAL A 163 4.85 -31.72 -18.97
C VAL A 163 4.90 -33.09 -19.67
N SER A 164 3.83 -33.87 -19.53
CA SER A 164 3.66 -35.13 -20.25
C SER A 164 2.23 -35.28 -20.72
N THR A 165 2.06 -35.88 -21.90
CA THR A 165 0.76 -36.05 -22.56
C THR A 165 0.42 -37.52 -22.78
N VAL A 166 -0.87 -37.80 -22.86
CA VAL A 166 -1.40 -39.12 -23.24
C VAL A 166 -2.52 -38.91 -24.27
N PRO A 167 -2.36 -39.41 -25.51
CA PRO A 167 -1.15 -40.03 -26.09
C PRO A 167 0.07 -39.08 -26.14
N VAL A 168 1.28 -39.65 -26.24
CA VAL A 168 2.54 -38.88 -26.32
C VAL A 168 2.65 -38.27 -27.71
N ILE A 169 2.75 -36.94 -27.79
CA ILE A 169 2.84 -36.23 -29.08
C ILE A 169 4.26 -36.39 -29.65
N PRO A 170 4.45 -37.01 -30.83
CA PRO A 170 5.78 -37.33 -31.38
C PRO A 170 6.65 -36.09 -31.62
N TYR A 171 6.05 -34.98 -32.08
CA TYR A 171 6.79 -33.75 -32.42
C TYR A 171 7.08 -32.84 -31.22
N ALA A 172 6.61 -33.20 -30.01
CA ALA A 172 6.63 -32.33 -28.84
C ALA A 172 7.32 -32.95 -27.62
N GLU A 173 8.07 -34.04 -27.78
CA GLU A 173 8.58 -34.90 -26.69
C GLU A 173 9.43 -34.20 -25.62
N SER A 174 9.90 -32.97 -25.87
CA SER A 174 10.71 -32.18 -24.93
C SER A 174 10.18 -30.76 -24.67
N LYS A 175 9.08 -30.34 -25.32
CA LYS A 175 8.54 -28.99 -25.19
C LYS A 175 7.38 -28.96 -24.18
N ARG A 176 7.44 -28.00 -23.25
CA ARG A 176 6.30 -27.69 -22.36
C ARG A 176 5.17 -27.11 -23.21
N ILE A 177 4.09 -27.86 -23.38
CA ILE A 177 2.95 -27.42 -24.20
C ILE A 177 2.05 -26.55 -23.33
N GLU A 178 1.85 -25.29 -23.71
CA GLU A 178 0.98 -24.38 -22.95
C GLU A 178 -0.48 -24.79 -23.06
N ILE A 179 -1.19 -24.77 -21.92
CA ILE A 179 -2.64 -25.00 -21.87
C ILE A 179 -3.29 -23.67 -21.51
N PRO A 180 -3.89 -22.93 -22.47
CA PRO A 180 -4.47 -21.63 -22.20
C PRO A 180 -5.65 -21.76 -21.23
N TRP A 181 -5.88 -20.74 -20.41
CA TRP A 181 -7.07 -20.66 -19.56
C TRP A 181 -8.33 -20.50 -20.42
N PRO A 182 -9.47 -21.10 -20.03
CA PRO A 182 -10.71 -20.96 -20.79
C PRO A 182 -11.15 -19.49 -20.76
N LYS A 183 -11.66 -19.00 -21.89
CA LYS A 183 -12.22 -17.66 -21.96
C LYS A 183 -13.56 -17.69 -21.22
N PRO A 184 -13.75 -16.86 -20.17
CA PRO A 184 -15.02 -16.81 -19.47
C PRO A 184 -16.12 -16.37 -20.45
N GLU A 185 -17.30 -16.95 -20.34
CA GLU A 185 -18.47 -16.42 -21.02
C GLU A 185 -18.69 -14.98 -20.57
N LYS A 186 -18.83 -14.07 -21.54
CA LYS A 186 -19.21 -12.69 -21.25
C LYS A 186 -20.62 -12.74 -20.70
N ARG A 187 -20.85 -12.09 -19.56
CA ARG A 187 -22.21 -11.94 -19.04
C ARG A 187 -23.04 -11.21 -20.09
N SER A 188 -24.15 -11.81 -20.51
CA SER A 188 -25.16 -11.09 -21.26
C SER A 188 -25.70 -9.99 -20.35
N LEU A 189 -25.54 -8.74 -20.77
CA LEU A 189 -26.22 -7.65 -20.12
C LEU A 189 -27.70 -7.70 -20.54
N PRO A 190 -28.63 -7.35 -19.66
CA PRO A 190 -30.02 -7.19 -20.07
C PRO A 190 -30.10 -6.13 -21.17
N GLU A 191 -31.07 -6.30 -22.06
CA GLU A 191 -31.40 -5.27 -23.04
C GLU A 191 -31.87 -4.00 -22.30
N PRO A 192 -31.55 -2.80 -22.81
CA PRO A 192 -31.88 -1.55 -22.16
C PRO A 192 -33.40 -1.43 -21.99
N ALA A 193 -33.84 -1.02 -20.80
CA ALA A 193 -35.24 -0.75 -20.53
C ALA A 193 -35.67 0.62 -21.09
N ASN A 194 -36.97 0.88 -21.18
CA ASN A 194 -37.50 2.18 -21.64
C ASN A 194 -37.08 3.36 -20.75
N TYR A 195 -36.67 3.11 -19.50
CA TYR A 195 -36.16 4.11 -18.57
C TYR A 195 -34.64 4.25 -18.60
N ASP A 196 -33.93 3.39 -19.34
CA ASP A 196 -32.49 3.52 -19.51
C ASP A 196 -32.19 4.65 -20.51
N THR A 197 -31.17 5.45 -20.18
CA THR A 197 -30.72 6.53 -21.05
C THR A 197 -30.06 5.98 -22.30
N THR A 198 -30.28 6.65 -23.43
CA THR A 198 -29.64 6.25 -24.68
C THR A 198 -28.15 6.52 -24.61
N ARG A 199 -27.35 5.72 -25.32
CA ARG A 199 -25.89 5.87 -25.34
C ARG A 199 -25.48 7.27 -25.80
N GLU A 200 -26.22 7.85 -26.74
CA GLU A 200 -25.95 9.18 -27.31
C GLU A 200 -26.08 10.28 -26.26
N GLU A 201 -27.13 10.23 -25.43
CA GLU A 201 -27.35 11.19 -24.35
C GLU A 201 -26.30 11.09 -23.25
N VAL A 202 -25.86 9.87 -22.90
CA VAL A 202 -24.80 9.66 -21.88
C VAL A 202 -23.44 10.17 -22.35
N VAL A 203 -23.14 10.00 -23.64
CA VAL A 203 -21.85 10.43 -24.22
C VAL A 203 -21.81 11.96 -24.42
N LYS A 204 -22.98 12.63 -24.49
CA LYS A 204 -23.07 14.08 -24.63
C LYS A 204 -22.42 14.80 -23.44
N VAL A 205 -21.25 15.40 -23.68
CA VAL A 205 -20.56 16.22 -22.68
C VAL A 205 -21.31 17.53 -22.50
N THR A 206 -22.11 17.63 -21.45
CA THR A 206 -22.89 18.83 -21.10
C THR A 206 -22.10 19.78 -20.20
N TYR A 207 -21.11 19.28 -19.47
CA TYR A 207 -20.33 20.06 -18.54
C TYR A 207 -19.30 20.94 -19.26
N LYS A 208 -19.53 22.25 -19.25
CA LYS A 208 -18.53 23.24 -19.64
C LYS A 208 -17.71 23.60 -18.42
N LEU A 209 -16.39 23.38 -18.49
CA LEU A 209 -15.47 23.79 -17.43
C LEU A 209 -15.58 25.30 -17.22
N PRO A 210 -15.70 25.78 -15.98
CA PRO A 210 -15.64 27.21 -15.71
C PRO A 210 -14.26 27.75 -16.12
N THR A 211 -14.25 28.87 -16.84
CA THR A 211 -13.03 29.57 -17.23
C THR A 211 -12.44 30.24 -15.99
N PHE A 212 -11.52 29.58 -15.32
CA PHE A 212 -10.66 30.23 -14.33
C PHE A 212 -9.69 31.15 -15.08
N GLN A 213 -9.65 32.43 -14.72
CA GLN A 213 -8.69 33.38 -15.28
C GLN A 213 -7.27 33.01 -14.80
N GLN A 214 -6.64 32.05 -15.49
CA GLN A 214 -5.24 31.68 -15.29
C GLN A 214 -4.34 32.67 -16.01
N SER A 215 -4.37 33.95 -15.66
CA SER A 215 -3.27 34.83 -16.01
C SER A 215 -2.05 34.36 -15.21
N LEU A 216 -1.15 33.59 -15.84
CA LEU A 216 0.14 33.13 -15.29
C LEU A 216 1.03 34.27 -14.75
N ARG A 217 0.70 35.52 -15.10
CA ARG A 217 1.39 36.74 -14.65
C ARG A 217 0.58 37.59 -13.66
N ALA A 218 -0.67 37.23 -13.35
CA ALA A 218 -1.36 37.93 -12.28
C ALA A 218 -0.75 37.53 -10.95
N PRO A 219 -0.56 38.49 -10.02
CA PRO A 219 -0.17 38.14 -8.67
C PRO A 219 -1.21 37.19 -8.11
N ILE A 220 -0.75 36.01 -7.68
CA ILE A 220 -1.60 35.10 -6.90
C ILE A 220 -2.08 35.93 -5.69
N PRO A 221 -3.40 36.04 -5.45
CA PRO A 221 -3.89 36.74 -4.27
C PRO A 221 -3.22 36.10 -3.06
N ARG A 222 -2.48 36.91 -2.30
CA ARG A 222 -1.88 36.43 -1.06
C ARG A 222 -3.05 36.22 -0.10
N PRO A 223 -3.21 35.01 0.47
CA PRO A 223 -4.19 34.82 1.53
C PRO A 223 -3.88 35.78 2.66
N ALA A 224 -4.91 36.28 3.34
CA ALA A 224 -4.72 37.13 4.51
C ALA A 224 -3.88 36.39 5.58
N THR A 225 -3.16 37.16 6.38
CA THR A 225 -2.47 36.57 7.54
C THR A 225 -3.47 36.25 8.65
N GLU A 226 -3.12 35.33 9.55
CA GLU A 226 -3.96 35.01 10.73
C GLU A 226 -4.25 36.26 11.56
N ASP A 227 -3.28 37.17 11.69
CA ASP A 227 -3.44 38.44 12.42
C ASP A 227 -4.44 39.38 11.73
N GLU A 228 -4.41 39.45 10.39
CA GLU A 228 -5.39 40.21 9.62
C GLU A 228 -6.78 39.61 9.75
N PHE A 229 -6.90 38.28 9.69
CA PHE A 229 -8.17 37.57 9.94
C PHE A 229 -8.71 37.87 11.35
N LEU A 230 -7.89 37.73 12.39
CA LEU A 230 -8.30 38.04 13.76
C LEU A 230 -8.68 39.52 13.93
N ALA A 231 -7.93 40.43 13.31
CA ALA A 231 -8.25 41.86 13.32
C ALA A 231 -9.61 42.16 12.68
N THR A 232 -10.00 41.42 11.62
CA THR A 232 -11.31 41.57 10.96
C THR A 232 -12.48 41.11 11.87
N LEU A 233 -12.29 40.07 12.69
CA LEU A 233 -13.31 39.61 13.64
C LEU A 233 -13.61 40.66 14.72
N TYR A 234 -12.60 41.38 15.18
CA TYR A 234 -12.77 42.44 16.18
C TYR A 234 -13.14 43.79 15.56
N ASN A 235 -12.72 44.05 14.32
CA ASN A 235 -12.98 45.29 13.59
C ASN A 235 -13.49 45.01 12.16
N PRO A 236 -14.76 44.55 12.00
CA PRO A 236 -15.30 44.11 10.71
C PRO A 236 -15.46 45.26 9.69
N HIS A 237 -15.41 46.51 10.15
CA HIS A 237 -15.56 47.70 9.29
C HIS A 237 -14.26 48.15 8.61
N LEU A 238 -13.10 47.67 9.05
CA LEU A 238 -11.79 48.16 8.56
C LEU A 238 -11.21 47.30 7.42
N THR A 239 -11.57 46.01 7.36
CA THR A 239 -10.97 45.07 6.42
C THR A 239 -12.04 44.06 5.97
N ALA A 240 -12.35 44.05 4.67
CA ALA A 240 -13.25 43.06 4.08
C ALA A 240 -12.43 41.85 3.60
N LEU A 241 -12.71 40.68 4.17
CA LEU A 241 -12.18 39.40 3.68
C LEU A 241 -13.06 38.87 2.55
N ASN A 242 -12.47 38.09 1.65
CA ASN A 242 -13.23 37.41 0.60
C ASN A 242 -14.00 36.22 1.23
N ASP A 243 -15.34 36.21 1.12
CA ASP A 243 -16.21 35.12 1.59
C ASP A 243 -15.88 33.75 0.94
N SER A 244 -15.15 33.76 -0.17
CA SER A 244 -14.73 32.55 -0.89
C SER A 244 -13.50 31.86 -0.29
N GLU A 245 -12.80 32.48 0.66
CA GLU A 245 -11.56 31.92 1.23
C GLU A 245 -11.85 30.97 2.39
N PRO A 246 -11.21 29.78 2.41
CA PRO A 246 -11.41 28.79 3.48
C PRO A 246 -10.82 29.30 4.81
N VAL A 247 -11.69 29.42 5.82
CA VAL A 247 -11.35 29.89 7.18
C VAL A 247 -10.27 29.03 7.84
N GLU A 248 -10.16 27.76 7.44
CA GLU A 248 -9.21 26.80 7.98
C GLU A 248 -7.74 27.18 7.71
N VAL A 249 -7.49 27.99 6.68
CA VAL A 249 -6.15 28.50 6.39
C VAL A 249 -5.70 29.50 7.46
N TYR A 250 -6.63 30.32 7.95
CA TYR A 250 -6.37 31.31 9.00
C TYR A 250 -6.25 30.66 10.38
N LEU A 251 -7.01 29.60 10.64
CA LEU A 251 -7.05 28.91 11.94
C LEU A 251 -6.16 27.67 12.01
N ALA A 252 -5.13 27.59 11.18
CA ALA A 252 -4.28 26.39 11.10
C ALA A 252 -3.60 26.04 12.45
N GLN A 253 -3.27 27.05 13.26
CA GLN A 253 -2.66 26.83 14.58
C GLN A 253 -3.65 26.22 15.58
N GLU A 254 -4.88 26.72 15.59
CA GLU A 254 -5.98 26.24 16.45
C GLU A 254 -6.47 24.84 16.03
N LEU A 255 -6.66 24.64 14.72
CA LEU A 255 -7.10 23.35 14.18
C LEU A 255 -6.02 22.26 14.32
N SER A 256 -4.74 22.64 14.37
CA SER A 256 -3.63 21.70 14.43
C SER A 256 -2.79 21.88 15.69
N ASN A 257 -3.28 21.33 16.81
CA ASN A 257 -2.58 21.34 18.10
C ASN A 257 -1.06 21.07 17.94
N PRO A 258 -0.19 22.07 18.21
CA PRO A 258 1.26 21.96 18.02
C PRO A 258 1.88 20.89 18.94
N HIS A 259 1.18 20.54 20.03
CA HIS A 259 1.56 19.53 21.01
C HIS A 259 0.86 18.17 20.82
N SER A 260 0.15 17.98 19.69
CA SER A 260 -0.41 16.69 19.31
C SER A 260 0.64 15.57 19.31
N ARG A 261 0.20 14.33 19.58
CA ARG A 261 1.07 13.15 19.61
C ARG A 261 1.82 12.95 18.29
N ALA A 262 1.16 13.20 17.16
CA ALA A 262 1.76 13.08 15.83
C ALA A 262 2.90 14.09 15.62
N LYS A 263 2.69 15.38 15.93
CA LYS A 263 3.74 16.41 15.83
C LYS A 263 4.88 16.18 16.82
N LYS A 264 4.59 15.70 18.05
CA LYS A 264 5.61 15.26 19.01
C LYS A 264 6.46 14.11 18.46
N LEU A 265 5.82 13.10 17.86
CA LEU A 265 6.51 11.98 17.22
C LEU A 265 7.36 12.45 16.03
N MET A 266 6.85 13.36 15.20
CA MET A 266 7.59 13.94 14.08
C MET A 266 8.84 14.70 14.57
N ARG A 267 8.71 15.58 15.56
CA ARG A 267 9.86 16.29 16.16
C ARG A 267 10.87 15.32 16.77
N TRP A 268 10.40 14.26 17.43
CA TRP A 268 11.27 13.22 17.96
C TRP A 268 12.02 12.47 16.85
N LYS A 269 11.33 12.09 15.76
CA LYS A 269 11.97 11.45 14.59
C LYS A 269 12.98 12.37 13.91
N ILE A 270 12.65 13.65 13.73
CA ILE A 270 13.59 14.66 13.19
C ILE A 270 14.81 14.77 14.09
N ARG A 271 14.63 14.86 15.42
CA ARG A 271 15.74 14.88 16.38
C ARG A 271 16.62 13.63 16.25
N GLN A 272 16.03 12.43 16.21
CA GLN A 272 16.77 11.18 16.03
C GLN A 272 17.53 11.13 14.70
N ALA A 273 16.93 11.62 13.62
CA ALA A 273 17.58 11.71 12.31
C ALA A 273 18.78 12.67 12.34
N ASN A 274 18.62 13.84 12.97
CA ASN A 274 19.69 14.82 13.13
C ASN A 274 20.82 14.29 14.04
N ASP A 275 20.49 13.62 15.14
CA ASP A 275 21.47 13.01 16.05
C ASP A 275 22.28 11.92 15.34
N LYS A 276 21.63 11.13 14.46
CA LYS A 276 22.26 10.12 13.62
C LYS A 276 23.16 10.77 12.56
N ALA A 277 22.66 11.78 11.84
CA ALA A 277 23.44 12.50 10.82
C ALA A 277 24.71 13.11 11.41
N LEU A 278 24.62 13.70 12.61
CA LEU A 278 25.78 14.23 13.34
C LEU A 278 26.81 13.13 13.68
N LEU A 279 26.35 11.94 14.06
CA LEU A 279 27.24 10.81 14.31
C LEU A 279 27.94 10.35 13.03
N ASP A 280 27.19 10.28 11.92
CA ASP A 280 27.73 9.92 10.62
C ASP A 280 28.78 10.94 10.13
N GLU A 281 28.55 12.25 10.37
CA GLU A 281 29.51 13.33 10.11
C GLU A 281 30.79 13.17 10.94
N ILE A 282 30.68 13.00 12.26
CA ILE A 282 31.85 12.81 13.15
C ILE A 282 32.62 11.54 12.78
N MET A 283 31.92 10.45 12.44
CA MET A 283 32.56 9.22 11.98
C MET A 283 33.29 9.42 10.66
N ALA A 284 32.71 10.16 9.71
CA ALA A 284 33.36 10.46 8.45
C ALA A 284 34.63 11.29 8.66
N ASP A 285 34.61 12.25 9.57
CA ASP A 285 35.78 13.10 9.86
C ASP A 285 36.89 12.35 10.59
N GLU A 286 36.58 11.50 11.58
CA GLU A 286 37.60 10.66 12.23
C GLU A 286 38.19 9.60 11.28
N LEU A 287 37.40 9.06 10.35
CA LEU A 287 37.91 8.14 9.33
C LEU A 287 38.80 8.83 8.29
N LYS A 288 38.64 10.14 8.05
CA LYS A 288 39.59 10.91 7.24
C LYS A 288 40.92 11.12 7.97
N HIS A 289 40.91 11.19 9.29
CA HIS A 289 42.06 11.53 10.12
C HIS A 289 42.54 10.35 11.01
N LEU A 290 42.90 9.22 10.40
CA LEU A 290 43.28 8.02 11.17
C LEU A 290 44.52 8.23 12.05
N ASN A 291 45.51 9.05 11.68
CA ASN A 291 46.70 9.34 12.49
C ASN A 291 47.35 8.09 13.11
N GLY A 292 47.46 6.99 12.36
CA GLY A 292 48.00 5.71 12.83
C GLY A 292 47.07 4.84 13.69
N ARG A 293 45.85 5.30 13.99
CA ARG A 293 44.80 4.54 14.70
C ARG A 293 44.12 3.54 13.75
N SER A 294 43.58 2.45 14.31
CA SER A 294 42.77 1.52 13.50
C SER A 294 41.40 2.14 13.15
N PRO A 295 40.78 1.74 12.03
CA PRO A 295 39.43 2.20 11.68
C PRO A 295 38.37 1.85 12.74
N ARG A 296 38.62 0.83 13.55
CA ARG A 296 37.75 0.44 14.66
C ARG A 296 37.86 1.43 15.81
N ASP A 297 39.08 1.85 16.14
CA ASP A 297 39.35 2.80 17.22
C ASP A 297 38.84 4.19 16.86
N ALA A 298 39.05 4.64 15.61
CA ALA A 298 38.51 5.90 15.10
C ALA A 298 36.97 5.96 15.21
N LYS A 299 36.26 4.87 14.91
CA LYS A 299 34.80 4.78 15.09
C LYS A 299 34.38 4.78 16.55
N ALA A 300 35.16 4.15 17.44
CA ALA A 300 34.89 4.14 18.88
C ALA A 300 35.06 5.54 19.49
N GLU A 301 36.12 6.26 19.09
CA GLU A 301 36.37 7.65 19.51
C GLU A 301 35.33 8.62 18.94
N ALA A 302 34.93 8.47 17.68
CA ALA A 302 33.82 9.23 17.09
C ALA A 302 32.52 9.05 17.89
N ALA A 303 32.18 7.81 18.25
CA ALA A 303 31.01 7.52 19.07
C ALA A 303 31.13 8.07 20.49
N PHE A 304 32.34 8.14 21.05
CA PHE A 304 32.59 8.75 22.35
C PHE A 304 32.40 10.28 22.31
N ARG A 305 33.03 10.98 21.36
CA ARG A 305 32.88 12.44 21.16
C ARG A 305 31.43 12.82 20.92
N TRP A 306 30.70 12.03 20.12
CA TRP A 306 29.28 12.24 19.89
C TRP A 306 28.46 12.17 21.19
N ARG A 307 28.74 11.20 22.09
CA ARG A 307 28.06 11.11 23.39
C ARG A 307 28.36 12.31 24.28
N GLU A 308 29.60 12.79 24.29
CA GLU A 308 29.99 14.00 25.04
C GLU A 308 29.27 15.23 24.51
N LEU A 309 29.22 15.39 23.18
CA LEU A 309 28.53 16.48 22.51
C LEU A 309 27.02 16.46 22.82
N LEU A 310 26.39 15.28 22.78
CA LEU A 310 24.98 15.14 23.19
C LEU A 310 24.76 15.44 24.67
N LYS A 311 25.70 15.08 25.55
CA LYS A 311 25.64 15.42 26.99
C LYS A 311 25.74 16.94 27.18
N ALA A 312 26.70 17.59 26.54
CA ALA A 312 26.88 19.03 26.56
C ALA A 312 25.63 19.76 26.04
N LYS A 313 25.08 19.36 24.89
CA LYS A 313 23.82 19.91 24.35
C LYS A 313 22.65 19.79 25.32
N LYS A 314 22.52 18.65 26.01
CA LYS A 314 21.46 18.45 27.02
C LYS A 314 21.65 19.37 28.23
N ASP A 315 22.88 19.52 28.71
CA ASP A 315 23.18 20.40 29.83
C ASP A 315 22.99 21.88 29.44
N ASP A 316 23.30 22.27 28.21
CA ASP A 316 23.03 23.61 27.68
C ASP A 316 21.54 23.86 27.48
N GLU A 317 20.77 22.90 26.97
CA GLU A 317 19.31 23.00 26.94
C GLU A 317 18.74 23.12 28.35
N ARG A 318 19.25 22.36 29.33
CA ARG A 318 18.85 22.47 30.73
C ARG A 318 19.15 23.85 31.29
N LYS A 319 20.35 24.39 31.04
CA LYS A 319 20.73 25.76 31.42
C LYS A 319 19.86 26.81 30.73
N ARG A 320 19.55 26.66 29.44
CA ARG A 320 18.66 27.56 28.68
C ARG A 320 17.25 27.55 29.25
N ARG A 321 16.70 26.38 29.61
CA ARG A 321 15.39 26.28 30.25
C ARG A 321 15.39 26.86 31.67
N TRP A 322 16.50 26.74 32.39
CA TRP A 322 16.61 27.27 33.76
C TRP A 322 16.77 28.80 33.79
N LYS A 323 17.38 29.37 32.74
CA LYS A 323 17.37 30.81 32.44
C LYS A 323 15.98 31.20 31.92
N ASP A 324 14.97 31.23 32.79
CA ASP A 324 13.62 31.66 32.39
C ASP A 324 13.63 33.04 31.70
N MET A 325 12.66 33.27 30.81
CA MET A 325 12.44 34.55 30.10
C MET A 325 12.35 35.77 31.04
N ALA A 326 11.92 35.55 32.30
CA ALA A 326 11.92 36.56 33.35
C ALA A 326 13.35 36.92 33.83
N GLN A 327 14.23 35.93 33.96
CA GLN A 327 15.65 36.18 34.26
C GLN A 327 16.37 36.81 33.07
N GLU A 328 16.05 36.44 31.84
CA GLU A 328 16.63 37.08 30.65
C GLU A 328 16.19 38.54 30.50
N SER A 329 14.90 38.85 30.71
CA SER A 329 14.42 40.23 30.68
C SER A 329 14.97 41.08 31.84
N THR A 330 15.14 40.50 33.04
CA THR A 330 15.80 41.20 34.15
C THR A 330 17.30 41.39 33.91
N MET A 331 18.00 40.44 33.29
CA MET A 331 19.41 40.57 32.89
C MET A 331 19.58 41.61 31.78
N LYS A 332 18.70 41.64 30.76
CA LYS A 332 18.66 42.70 29.75
C LYS A 332 18.41 44.07 30.39
N ARG A 333 17.48 44.17 31.34
CA ARG A 333 17.24 45.41 32.11
C ARG A 333 18.47 45.82 32.96
N LYS A 334 19.18 44.87 33.58
CA LYS A 334 20.41 45.14 34.33
C LYS A 334 21.56 45.60 33.42
N ALA A 335 21.72 44.99 32.25
CA ALA A 335 22.68 45.40 31.23
C ALA A 335 22.40 46.83 30.74
N MET A 336 21.16 47.11 30.33
CA MET A 336 20.72 48.47 29.94
C MET A 336 20.95 49.50 31.07
N ARG A 337 20.72 49.12 32.34
CA ARG A 337 21.00 50.00 33.50
C ARG A 337 22.50 50.23 33.70
N LYS A 338 23.33 49.23 33.47
CA LYS A 338 24.80 49.33 33.58
C LYS A 338 25.34 50.23 32.47
N GLU A 339 24.94 50.00 31.22
CA GLU A 339 25.29 50.85 30.07
C GLU A 339 24.86 52.31 30.31
N LYS A 340 23.63 52.54 30.82
CA LYS A 340 23.18 53.89 31.16
C LYS A 340 24.00 54.54 32.27
N LYS A 341 24.50 53.77 33.25
CA LYS A 341 25.39 54.28 34.31
C LYS A 341 26.77 54.59 33.77
N GLU A 342 27.33 53.71 32.95
CA GLU A 342 28.62 53.92 32.28
C GLU A 342 28.57 55.14 31.38
N ALA A 343 27.52 55.29 30.56
CA ALA A 343 27.30 56.48 29.74
C ALA A 343 27.15 57.75 30.57
N ARG A 344 26.47 57.70 31.73
CA ARG A 344 26.39 58.84 32.66
C ARG A 344 27.74 59.17 33.28
N LEU A 345 28.53 58.17 33.63
CA LEU A 345 29.85 58.35 34.25
C LEU A 345 30.83 58.93 33.21
N GLN A 346 30.81 58.42 31.98
CA GLN A 346 31.53 58.99 30.84
C GLN A 346 31.14 60.45 30.61
N ARG A 347 29.83 60.77 30.55
CA ARG A 347 29.36 62.16 30.45
C ARG A 347 29.88 63.02 31.60
N ARG A 348 29.81 62.52 32.84
CA ARG A 348 30.26 63.25 34.02
C ARG A 348 31.77 63.49 34.00
N LEU A 349 32.57 62.56 33.49
CA LEU A 349 34.01 62.72 33.30
C LEU A 349 34.32 63.70 32.16
N THR A 350 33.57 63.66 31.06
CA THR A 350 33.75 64.61 29.95
C THR A 350 33.30 66.03 30.30
N GLU A 351 32.29 66.16 31.16
CA GLU A 351 31.76 67.44 31.66
C GLU A 351 32.53 67.94 32.91
N LEU A 352 33.48 67.15 33.44
CA LEU A 352 34.25 67.51 34.63
C LEU A 352 35.30 68.56 34.24
N VAL A 353 34.88 69.82 34.27
CA VAL A 353 35.78 70.97 34.24
C VAL A 353 36.17 71.28 35.68
N LEU A 354 37.46 71.16 36.00
CA LEU A 354 38.01 71.64 37.27
C LEU A 354 37.80 73.17 37.32
N SER A 355 37.18 73.66 38.38
CA SER A 355 37.12 75.09 38.63
C SER A 355 38.50 75.57 39.09
N ASP A 356 38.98 76.68 38.52
CA ASP A 356 40.24 77.31 38.94
C ASP A 356 40.14 77.70 40.42
N SER A 357 40.92 77.02 41.27
CA SER A 357 41.11 77.38 42.67
C SER A 357 42.53 77.91 42.87
N SER A 358 42.73 78.83 43.80
CA SER A 358 44.00 79.59 43.98
C SER A 358 45.25 78.74 44.24
N ASN A 359 45.10 77.43 44.45
CA ASN A 359 46.19 76.49 44.73
C ASN A 359 46.47 75.54 43.56
N GLN A 360 45.85 75.75 42.39
CA GLN A 360 46.11 74.96 41.18
C GLN A 360 47.31 75.55 40.43
N VAL A 361 48.48 74.94 40.64
CA VAL A 361 49.68 75.22 39.84
C VAL A 361 49.64 74.32 38.61
N ILE A 362 49.29 74.90 37.46
CA ILE A 362 49.43 74.22 36.16
C ILE A 362 50.92 74.29 35.81
N PRO A 363 51.64 73.16 35.68
CA PRO A 363 53.03 73.19 35.28
C PRO A 363 53.11 73.78 33.87
N GLU A 364 53.94 74.80 33.70
CA GLU A 364 54.24 75.35 32.37
C GLU A 364 54.83 74.22 31.52
N ILE A 365 54.20 73.99 30.37
CA ILE A 365 54.69 73.04 29.38
C ILE A 365 55.99 73.64 28.84
N ILE A 366 57.11 73.07 29.29
CA ILE A 366 58.43 73.30 28.71
C ILE A 366 58.35 72.78 27.26
N ASN A 367 58.46 73.70 26.30
CA ASN A 367 58.67 73.34 24.89
C ASN A 367 59.98 72.57 24.69
#